data_AF-A0A9Y4NB14-F1
#
_entry.id   AF-A0A9Y4NB14-F1
#
_cell.length_a   1.000
_cell.length_b   1.000
_cell.length_c   1.000
_cell.angle_alpha   90.00
_cell.angle_beta   90.00
_cell.angle_gamma   90.00
#
_symmetry.space_group_name_H-M   'P 1'
#
loop_
_entity.id
_entity.type
_entity.pdbx_description
1 polymer ?
#
loop_
_entity_poly.entity_id
_entity_poly.type
_entity_poly.pdbx_seq_one_letter_code
_entity_poly.pdbx_strand_id
1 'polypeptide(L)'
;MKMANVWWIIALLTFCLSAPSLAKDKESKMKDVVQFIKNIMNEFDITEMRSAAISVPQDESGNLMLDKVTEPNKKEGEDIKNGVRFGNNRLVIATKKEMESNNGKPYTEHSEWRVLKDLKLESNEGDLLVIYSYASPCGEKCAEPDHRYNIIDLIEKVIKEGHWKETALVFEQVFLPKEEEKHEQEKLKAALENLGEAIGHENIFRCFTTRFKVEKCISCADGKDVDKRCVSNKA
;
A
#
# COMPACT_ATOMS: atom_id res chain seq x y z
N MET A 1 -15.56 42.30 -58.88
CA MET A 1 -15.66 41.90 -57.46
C MET A 1 -16.08 40.44 -57.37
N LYS A 2 -15.14 39.54 -57.04
CA LYS A 2 -15.40 38.21 -56.47
C LYS A 2 -14.20 37.90 -55.58
N MET A 3 -14.38 37.98 -54.27
CA MET A 3 -13.35 37.60 -53.29
C MET A 3 -13.57 36.15 -52.89
N ALA A 4 -12.46 35.40 -52.85
CA ALA A 4 -12.40 34.00 -52.49
C ALA A 4 -12.58 33.82 -50.97
N ASN A 5 -13.43 32.89 -50.57
CA ASN A 5 -13.58 32.44 -49.20
C ASN A 5 -12.42 31.49 -48.84
N VAL A 6 -11.67 31.85 -47.82
CA VAL A 6 -10.63 31.01 -47.21
C VAL A 6 -11.28 30.23 -46.06
N TRP A 7 -11.27 28.90 -46.19
CA TRP A 7 -11.61 27.93 -45.16
C TRP A 7 -10.57 27.97 -44.02
N TRP A 8 -11.03 28.12 -42.78
CA TRP A 8 -10.19 27.89 -41.60
C TRP A 8 -10.39 26.44 -41.13
N ILE A 9 -9.32 25.64 -41.22
CA ILE A 9 -9.21 24.34 -40.58
C ILE A 9 -8.84 24.59 -39.12
N ILE A 10 -9.74 24.26 -38.19
CA ILE A 10 -9.44 24.21 -36.76
C ILE A 10 -8.71 22.89 -36.49
N ALA A 11 -7.40 22.96 -36.30
CA ALA A 11 -6.60 21.84 -35.81
C ALA A 11 -6.79 21.75 -34.28
N LEU A 12 -7.69 20.87 -33.84
CA LEU A 12 -7.75 20.40 -32.45
C LEU A 12 -6.54 19.48 -32.20
N LEU A 13 -5.45 20.07 -31.73
CA LEU A 13 -4.35 19.34 -31.11
C LEU A 13 -4.82 18.84 -29.74
N THR A 14 -5.49 17.68 -29.72
CA THR A 14 -5.65 16.88 -28.51
C THR A 14 -4.26 16.40 -28.08
N PHE A 15 -3.67 17.11 -27.13
CA PHE A 15 -2.43 16.73 -26.45
C PHE A 15 -2.67 15.45 -25.65
N CYS A 16 -2.53 14.29 -26.28
CA CYS A 16 -2.52 12.99 -25.60
C CYS A 16 -1.14 12.75 -24.98
N LEU A 17 -0.85 13.41 -23.86
CA LEU A 17 0.37 13.15 -23.06
C LEU A 17 0.03 13.30 -21.59
N SER A 18 0.05 12.19 -20.82
CA SER A 18 0.51 12.16 -19.40
C SER A 18 0.18 10.88 -18.58
N ALA A 19 -0.32 9.78 -19.15
CA ALA A 19 -0.46 8.55 -18.35
C ALA A 19 0.88 7.98 -17.82
N PRO A 20 1.99 7.94 -18.61
CA PRO A 20 3.25 7.37 -18.15
C PRO A 20 4.00 8.23 -17.11
N SER A 21 3.78 9.55 -17.10
CA SER A 21 4.45 10.46 -16.17
C SER A 21 3.85 10.39 -14.77
N LEU A 22 2.52 10.25 -14.67
CA LEU A 22 1.82 10.17 -13.38
C LEU A 22 2.10 8.85 -12.66
N ALA A 23 2.11 7.72 -13.37
CA ALA A 23 2.43 6.42 -12.77
C ALA A 23 3.87 6.39 -12.20
N LYS A 24 4.84 6.96 -12.94
CA LYS A 24 6.23 7.06 -12.48
C LYS A 24 6.39 7.96 -11.25
N ASP A 25 5.61 9.03 -11.15
CA ASP A 25 5.59 9.90 -9.96
C ASP A 25 5.10 9.12 -8.72
N LYS A 26 3.96 8.42 -8.85
CA LYS A 26 3.42 7.58 -7.76
C LYS A 26 4.40 6.48 -7.34
N GLU A 27 5.01 5.77 -8.30
CA GLU A 27 6.03 4.75 -8.01
C GLU A 27 7.22 5.33 -7.24
N SER A 28 7.68 6.54 -7.59
CA SER A 28 8.77 7.21 -6.87
C SER A 28 8.36 7.60 -5.44
N LYS A 29 7.16 8.17 -5.27
CA LYS A 29 6.60 8.49 -3.94
C LYS A 29 6.52 7.25 -3.05
N MET A 30 5.97 6.14 -3.57
CA MET A 30 5.87 4.89 -2.81
C MET A 30 7.24 4.36 -2.41
N LYS A 31 8.25 4.48 -3.27
CA LYS A 31 9.63 4.10 -2.96
C LYS A 31 10.17 4.88 -1.77
N ASP A 32 9.92 6.19 -1.72
CA ASP A 32 10.40 7.05 -0.63
C ASP A 32 9.67 6.73 0.70
N VAL A 33 8.35 6.51 0.66
CA VAL A 33 7.57 6.10 1.85
C VAL A 33 8.00 4.72 2.37
N VAL A 34 8.17 3.74 1.49
CA VAL A 34 8.61 2.39 1.88
C VAL A 34 10.03 2.43 2.45
N GLN A 35 10.92 3.23 1.88
CA GLN A 35 12.26 3.40 2.43
C GLN A 35 12.22 4.00 3.84
N PHE A 36 11.37 5.00 4.08
CA PHE A 36 11.16 5.57 5.41
C PHE A 36 10.68 4.51 6.41
N ILE A 37 9.64 3.75 6.07
CA ILE A 37 9.12 2.68 6.93
C ILE A 37 10.20 1.62 7.18
N LYS A 38 10.95 1.20 6.16
CA LYS A 38 12.03 0.21 6.29
C LYS A 38 13.14 0.70 7.21
N ASN A 39 13.49 1.98 7.18
CA ASN A 39 14.50 2.53 8.08
C ASN A 39 14.07 2.39 9.54
N ILE A 40 12.83 2.75 9.87
CA ILE A 40 12.25 2.56 11.21
C ILE A 40 12.29 1.09 11.62
N MET A 41 11.81 0.19 10.76
CA MET A 41 11.76 -1.24 11.09
C MET A 41 13.15 -1.85 11.29
N ASN A 42 14.13 -1.39 10.51
CA ASN A 42 15.51 -1.86 10.59
C ASN A 42 16.24 -1.33 11.83
N GLU A 43 15.93 -0.11 12.29
CA GLU A 43 16.51 0.47 13.51
C GLU A 43 16.24 -0.41 14.75
N PHE A 44 15.07 -1.07 14.79
CA PHE A 44 14.63 -1.89 15.92
C PHE A 44 14.67 -3.40 15.65
N ASP A 45 15.33 -3.84 14.57
CA ASP A 45 15.42 -5.25 14.16
C ASP A 45 14.05 -5.96 14.01
N ILE A 46 13.01 -5.23 13.57
CA ILE A 46 11.67 -5.78 13.36
C ILE A 46 11.67 -6.55 12.04
N THR A 47 11.98 -7.84 12.07
CA THR A 47 12.17 -8.67 10.85
C THR A 47 10.99 -9.57 10.50
N GLU A 48 10.00 -9.68 11.39
CA GLU A 48 8.82 -10.53 11.17
C GLU A 48 7.78 -9.91 10.21
N MET A 49 6.70 -10.65 9.94
CA MET A 49 5.52 -10.13 9.22
C MET A 49 5.03 -8.86 9.93
N ARG A 50 5.13 -7.75 9.23
CA ARG A 50 4.92 -6.39 9.75
C ARG A 50 4.12 -5.58 8.75
N SER A 51 3.37 -4.63 9.27
CA SER A 51 2.58 -3.69 8.48
C SER A 51 2.61 -2.32 9.15
N ALA A 52 2.33 -1.30 8.36
CA ALA A 52 2.23 0.07 8.83
C ALA A 52 1.10 0.80 8.09
N ALA A 53 0.52 1.81 8.73
CA ALA A 53 -0.29 2.81 8.06
C ALA A 53 0.29 4.19 8.40
N ILE A 54 0.47 5.02 7.38
CA ILE A 54 1.12 6.32 7.50
C ILE A 54 0.32 7.40 6.77
N SER A 55 0.15 8.54 7.43
CA SER A 55 -0.41 9.78 6.88
C SER A 55 0.74 10.74 6.61
N VAL A 56 1.03 10.99 5.34
CA VAL A 56 2.18 11.79 4.89
C VAL A 56 1.69 13.11 4.31
N PRO A 57 2.00 14.26 4.95
CA PRO A 57 1.72 15.55 4.36
C PRO A 57 2.44 15.76 3.04
N GLN A 58 1.81 16.51 2.15
CA GLN A 58 2.40 16.95 0.89
C GLN A 58 2.54 18.47 0.88
N ASP A 59 3.62 18.96 0.27
CA ASP A 59 3.71 20.39 -0.05
C ASP A 59 2.83 20.75 -1.27
N GLU A 60 2.77 22.04 -1.62
CA GLU A 60 1.97 22.52 -2.75
C GLU A 60 2.40 21.92 -4.11
N SER A 61 3.64 21.43 -4.20
CA SER A 61 4.17 20.75 -5.39
C SER A 61 3.92 19.24 -5.37
N GLY A 62 3.32 18.70 -4.32
CA GLY A 62 3.06 17.27 -4.14
C GLY A 62 4.25 16.48 -3.61
N ASN A 63 5.32 17.14 -3.13
CA ASN A 63 6.45 16.45 -2.51
C ASN A 63 6.08 15.97 -1.10
N LEU A 64 6.61 14.80 -0.73
CA LEU A 64 6.34 14.19 0.57
C LEU A 64 7.12 14.87 1.69
N MET A 65 6.44 15.24 2.77
CA MET A 65 7.04 15.85 3.97
C MET A 65 7.21 14.81 5.08
N LEU A 66 8.05 13.79 4.83
CA LEU A 66 8.27 12.68 5.76
C LEU A 66 8.87 13.11 7.11
N ASP A 67 9.55 14.27 7.16
CA ASP A 67 10.06 14.88 8.40
C ASP A 67 8.95 15.28 9.39
N LYS A 68 7.69 15.35 8.93
CA LYS A 68 6.51 15.63 9.76
C LYS A 68 5.91 14.39 10.40
N VAL A 69 6.39 13.20 10.06
CA VAL A 69 5.92 11.95 10.65
C VAL A 69 6.81 11.61 11.85
N THR A 70 6.25 11.65 13.05
CA THR A 70 6.97 11.29 14.27
C THR A 70 7.27 9.79 14.28
N GLU A 71 8.54 9.45 14.38
CA GLU A 71 9.03 8.07 14.48
C GLU A 71 8.91 7.52 15.92
N PRO A 72 8.79 6.20 16.10
CA PRO A 72 8.84 5.59 17.42
C PRO A 72 10.18 5.88 18.11
N ASN A 73 10.15 6.16 19.41
CA ASN A 73 11.38 6.21 20.20
C ASN A 73 11.90 4.79 20.50
N LYS A 74 13.11 4.68 21.07
CA LYS A 74 13.74 3.39 21.38
C LYS A 74 12.86 2.43 22.19
N LYS A 75 12.14 2.92 23.20
CA LYS A 75 11.26 2.07 24.01
C LYS A 75 10.08 1.56 23.18
N GLU A 76 9.46 2.45 22.40
CA GLU A 76 8.36 2.10 21.51
C GLU A 76 8.79 1.12 20.42
N GLY A 77 9.99 1.28 19.87
CA GLY A 77 10.61 0.33 18.94
C GLY A 77 10.75 -1.08 19.51
N GLU A 78 11.26 -1.20 20.74
CA GLU A 78 11.32 -2.49 21.45
C GLU A 78 9.93 -3.05 21.76
N ASP A 79 8.96 -2.20 22.12
CA ASP A 79 7.58 -2.62 22.33
C ASP A 79 6.98 -3.20 21.03
N ILE A 80 7.21 -2.55 19.87
CA ILE A 80 6.79 -3.05 18.54
C ILE A 80 7.40 -4.42 18.25
N LYS A 81 8.71 -4.56 18.45
CA LYS A 81 9.43 -5.83 18.26
C LYS A 81 8.82 -6.97 19.09
N ASN A 82 8.35 -6.65 20.29
CA ASN A 82 7.67 -7.61 21.18
C ASN A 82 6.16 -7.73 20.92
N GLY A 83 5.68 -7.24 19.78
CA GLY A 83 4.30 -7.41 19.34
C GLY A 83 3.32 -6.45 19.98
N VAL A 84 3.76 -5.33 20.58
CA VAL A 84 2.88 -4.22 20.95
C VAL A 84 2.57 -3.39 19.70
N ARG A 85 1.32 -2.96 19.53
CA ARG A 85 0.95 -2.07 18.43
C ARG A 85 1.41 -0.66 18.78
N PHE A 86 2.19 -0.05 17.91
CA PHE A 86 2.52 1.38 18.01
C PHE A 86 1.50 2.20 17.23
N GLY A 87 1.20 3.39 17.73
CA GLY A 87 0.36 4.34 17.03
C GLY A 87 0.51 5.74 17.59
N ASN A 88 0.74 6.70 16.69
CA ASN A 88 0.56 8.12 16.93
C ASN A 88 -0.36 8.71 15.85
N ASN A 89 -0.46 10.04 15.79
CA ASN A 89 -1.38 10.72 14.90
C ASN A 89 -1.08 10.51 13.40
N ARG A 90 0.14 10.14 13.00
CA ARG A 90 0.53 9.98 11.59
C ARG A 90 1.11 8.63 11.23
N LEU A 91 1.40 7.77 12.19
CA LEU A 91 2.03 6.49 11.96
C LEU A 91 1.49 5.44 12.94
N VAL A 92 1.06 4.31 12.39
CA VAL A 92 0.71 3.09 13.13
C VAL A 92 1.56 1.95 12.60
N ILE A 93 2.12 1.13 13.49
CA ILE A 93 2.93 -0.04 13.17
C ILE A 93 2.47 -1.23 14.00
N ALA A 94 2.37 -2.40 13.37
CA ALA A 94 2.18 -3.66 14.07
C ALA A 94 2.91 -4.81 13.38
N THR A 95 3.39 -5.77 14.16
CA THR A 95 3.81 -7.10 13.69
C THR A 95 2.65 -8.08 13.73
N LYS A 96 2.78 -9.29 13.21
CA LYS A 96 1.83 -10.37 13.51
C LYS A 96 1.86 -10.69 15.02
N LYS A 97 0.79 -11.28 15.54
CA LYS A 97 0.75 -11.73 16.94
C LYS A 97 0.04 -13.07 17.08
N GLU A 98 0.69 -14.01 17.74
CA GLU A 98 0.05 -15.26 18.15
C GLU A 98 -0.88 -14.99 19.34
N MET A 99 -2.09 -15.53 19.25
CA MET A 99 -3.16 -15.31 20.21
C MET A 99 -3.68 -16.67 20.71
N GLU A 100 -3.99 -16.73 21.99
CA GLU A 100 -4.75 -17.85 22.56
C GLU A 100 -6.24 -17.62 22.32
N SER A 101 -6.95 -18.65 21.84
CA SER A 101 -8.40 -18.59 21.70
C SER A 101 -9.09 -19.23 22.90
N ASN A 102 -10.29 -18.75 23.23
CA ASN A 102 -11.16 -19.32 24.27
C ASN A 102 -11.49 -20.81 24.04
N ASN A 103 -11.37 -21.30 22.80
CA ASN A 103 -11.56 -22.71 22.44
C ASN A 103 -10.27 -23.55 22.49
N GLY A 104 -9.16 -22.98 23.01
CA GLY A 104 -7.87 -23.65 23.15
C GLY A 104 -7.05 -23.79 21.87
N LYS A 105 -7.55 -23.31 20.72
CA LYS A 105 -6.78 -23.33 19.46
C LYS A 105 -6.06 -21.99 19.27
N PRO A 106 -4.73 -21.95 19.22
CA PRO A 106 -4.02 -20.71 18.94
C PRO A 106 -4.37 -20.21 17.54
N TYR A 107 -4.38 -18.90 17.36
CA TYR A 107 -4.55 -18.26 16.05
C TYR A 107 -3.62 -17.07 15.92
N THR A 108 -3.27 -16.72 14.68
CA THR A 108 -2.43 -15.57 14.40
C THR A 108 -3.28 -14.38 13.97
N GLU A 109 -3.11 -13.24 14.65
CA GLU A 109 -3.53 -11.93 14.14
C GLU A 109 -2.49 -11.44 13.14
N HIS A 110 -2.93 -11.20 11.90
CA HIS A 110 -2.05 -10.69 10.84
C HIS A 110 -1.77 -9.20 11.07
N SER A 111 -0.58 -8.75 10.69
CA SER A 111 -0.12 -7.38 10.94
C SER A 111 -1.01 -6.34 10.26
N GLU A 112 -1.55 -6.63 9.06
CA GLU A 112 -2.43 -5.72 8.32
C GLU A 112 -3.69 -5.42 9.12
N TRP A 113 -4.35 -6.48 9.61
CA TRP A 113 -5.55 -6.34 10.44
C TRP A 113 -5.24 -5.64 11.76
N ARG A 114 -4.08 -5.89 12.38
CA ARG A 114 -3.69 -5.21 13.63
C ARG A 114 -3.41 -3.72 13.44
N VAL A 115 -2.91 -3.31 12.29
CA VAL A 115 -2.75 -1.88 11.95
C VAL A 115 -4.11 -1.24 11.76
N LEU A 116 -4.97 -1.87 10.96
CA LEU A 116 -6.22 -1.30 10.47
C LEU A 116 -7.39 -1.36 11.45
N LYS A 117 -7.47 -2.39 12.32
CA LYS A 117 -8.43 -2.42 13.42
C LYS A 117 -8.14 -1.23 14.33
N ASP A 118 -9.11 -0.35 14.49
CA ASP A 118 -8.95 0.88 15.28
C ASP A 118 -7.89 1.86 14.75
N LEU A 119 -7.64 1.87 13.43
CA LEU A 119 -6.79 2.89 12.82
C LEU A 119 -7.40 4.28 13.00
N LYS A 120 -6.61 5.18 13.58
CA LYS A 120 -6.93 6.60 13.72
C LYS A 120 -5.68 7.39 13.35
N LEU A 121 -5.68 7.91 12.13
CA LEU A 121 -4.65 8.82 11.66
C LEU A 121 -5.29 10.19 11.48
N GLU A 122 -4.56 11.24 11.82
CA GLU A 122 -4.87 12.58 11.36
C GLU A 122 -4.74 12.61 9.84
N SER A 123 -5.83 12.99 9.18
CA SER A 123 -5.89 13.26 7.75
C SER A 123 -6.18 14.73 7.56
N ASN A 124 -5.24 15.48 6.99
CA ASN A 124 -5.49 16.85 6.55
C ASN A 124 -5.74 16.85 5.04
N GLU A 125 -6.45 17.86 4.56
CA GLU A 125 -6.64 18.08 3.13
C GLU A 125 -5.27 18.15 2.43
N GLY A 126 -5.01 17.18 1.55
CA GLY A 126 -3.73 17.05 0.85
C GLY A 126 -2.85 15.89 1.32
N ASP A 127 -3.14 15.26 2.45
CA ASP A 127 -2.33 14.15 2.96
C ASP A 127 -2.46 12.90 2.06
N LEU A 128 -1.34 12.17 1.94
CA LEU A 128 -1.26 10.84 1.33
C LEU A 128 -1.40 9.77 2.42
N LEU A 129 -2.36 8.88 2.27
CA LEU A 129 -2.45 7.66 3.07
C LEU A 129 -1.67 6.54 2.39
N VAL A 130 -0.73 5.91 3.10
CA VAL A 130 -0.10 4.65 2.65
C VAL A 130 -0.34 3.56 3.66
N ILE A 131 -0.89 2.44 3.20
CA ILE A 131 -1.01 1.19 3.94
C ILE A 131 0.07 0.26 3.40
N TYR A 132 1.05 -0.05 4.23
CA TYR A 132 2.18 -0.90 3.91
C TYR A 132 2.04 -2.27 4.58
N SER A 133 2.35 -3.33 3.85
CA SER A 133 2.54 -4.68 4.39
C SER A 133 3.85 -5.28 3.91
N TYR A 134 4.55 -6.04 4.75
CA TYR A 134 5.78 -6.72 4.34
C TYR A 134 5.54 -7.74 3.23
N ALA A 135 4.42 -8.45 3.28
CA ALA A 135 3.99 -9.39 2.25
C ALA A 135 2.61 -9.00 1.71
N SER A 136 2.28 -9.47 0.51
CA SER A 136 0.95 -9.26 -0.07
C SER A 136 -0.12 -9.85 0.86
N PRO A 137 -1.24 -9.14 1.12
CA PRO A 137 -2.30 -9.66 1.97
C PRO A 137 -2.83 -11.01 1.45
N CYS A 138 -3.07 -11.96 2.35
CA CYS A 138 -3.51 -13.30 1.95
C CYS A 138 -4.95 -13.29 1.42
N GLY A 139 -5.20 -14.14 0.41
CA GLY A 139 -6.51 -14.25 -0.22
C GLY A 139 -7.56 -14.88 0.66
N GLU A 140 -7.20 -15.82 1.56
CA GLU A 140 -8.16 -16.60 2.35
C GLU A 140 -8.71 -15.87 3.58
N LYS A 141 -8.15 -14.72 3.94
CA LYS A 141 -8.49 -14.02 5.19
C LYS A 141 -8.41 -12.51 5.12
N CYS A 142 -7.30 -11.94 4.65
CA CYS A 142 -7.12 -10.50 4.63
C CYS A 142 -7.92 -9.88 3.47
N ALA A 143 -7.81 -10.45 2.28
CA ALA A 143 -8.47 -9.97 1.06
C ALA A 143 -9.69 -10.83 0.64
N GLU A 144 -10.29 -11.54 1.60
CA GLU A 144 -11.54 -12.28 1.43
C GLU A 144 -12.70 -11.39 1.92
N PRO A 145 -13.57 -10.88 1.05
CA PRO A 145 -14.65 -9.96 1.42
C PRO A 145 -15.53 -10.45 2.57
N ASP A 146 -15.88 -11.73 2.58
CA ASP A 146 -16.82 -12.29 3.57
C ASP A 146 -16.13 -12.73 4.88
N HIS A 147 -14.81 -12.59 4.98
CA HIS A 147 -14.08 -13.05 6.16
C HIS A 147 -14.11 -12.01 7.28
N ARG A 148 -14.43 -12.43 8.52
CA ARG A 148 -14.57 -11.52 9.70
C ARG A 148 -13.32 -10.72 10.09
N TYR A 149 -12.16 -11.10 9.57
CA TYR A 149 -10.88 -10.41 9.80
C TYR A 149 -10.30 -9.87 8.48
N ASN A 150 -11.16 -9.63 7.49
CA ASN A 150 -10.76 -8.96 6.26
C ASN A 150 -10.26 -7.54 6.57
N ILE A 151 -9.42 -7.04 5.67
CA ILE A 151 -8.92 -5.66 5.73
C ILE A 151 -9.63 -4.76 4.72
N ILE A 152 -10.43 -5.31 3.80
CA ILE A 152 -11.16 -4.59 2.76
C ILE A 152 -12.08 -3.54 3.41
N ASP A 153 -12.97 -3.97 4.32
CA ASP A 153 -13.90 -3.08 5.03
C ASP A 153 -13.17 -2.02 5.86
N LEU A 154 -12.01 -2.38 6.42
CA LEU A 154 -11.21 -1.47 7.24
C LEU A 154 -10.51 -0.41 6.38
N ILE A 155 -10.04 -0.79 5.19
CA ILE A 155 -9.46 0.13 4.20
C ILE A 155 -10.52 1.13 3.74
N GLU A 156 -11.69 0.64 3.30
CA GLU A 156 -12.79 1.49 2.86
C GLU A 156 -13.21 2.47 3.95
N LYS A 157 -13.31 1.99 5.19
CA LYS A 157 -13.64 2.83 6.35
C LYS A 157 -12.63 3.95 6.53
N VAL A 158 -11.33 3.64 6.55
CA VAL A 158 -10.27 4.64 6.77
C VAL A 158 -10.24 5.66 5.64
N ILE A 159 -10.44 5.23 4.40
CA ILE A 159 -10.50 6.11 3.23
C ILE A 159 -11.71 7.05 3.33
N LYS A 160 -12.88 6.51 3.64
CA LYS A 160 -14.14 7.25 3.72
C LYS A 160 -14.18 8.25 4.89
N GLU A 161 -13.57 7.90 6.02
CA GLU A 161 -13.57 8.73 7.22
C GLU A 161 -12.49 9.83 7.20
N GLY A 162 -11.48 9.72 6.32
CA GLY A 162 -10.39 10.68 6.23
C GLY A 162 -10.49 11.66 5.06
N HIS A 163 -9.62 12.67 5.10
CA HIS A 163 -9.49 13.71 4.09
C HIS A 163 -8.25 13.47 3.22
N TRP A 164 -8.21 12.32 2.55
CA TRP A 164 -7.06 11.90 1.76
C TRP A 164 -7.10 12.47 0.34
N LYS A 165 -5.99 13.02 -0.12
CA LYS A 165 -5.83 13.41 -1.54
C LYS A 165 -5.41 12.22 -2.39
N GLU A 166 -4.53 11.39 -1.83
CA GLU A 166 -4.02 10.18 -2.46
C GLU A 166 -4.03 9.04 -1.44
N THR A 167 -4.24 7.82 -1.91
CA THR A 167 -4.21 6.60 -1.11
C THR A 167 -3.35 5.57 -1.81
N ALA A 168 -2.68 4.70 -1.07
CA ALA A 168 -1.96 3.58 -1.64
C ALA A 168 -1.93 2.36 -0.70
N LEU A 169 -2.01 1.17 -1.29
CA LEU A 169 -1.65 -0.09 -0.63
C LEU A 169 -0.33 -0.56 -1.24
N VAL A 170 0.66 -0.83 -0.38
CA VAL A 170 2.00 -1.20 -0.81
C VAL A 170 2.44 -2.49 -0.12
N PHE A 171 3.02 -3.42 -0.87
CA PHE A 171 3.63 -4.61 -0.30
C PHE A 171 5.02 -4.92 -0.86
N GLU A 172 5.88 -5.62 -0.10
CA GLU A 172 7.23 -5.95 -0.58
C GLU A 172 7.33 -7.34 -1.23
N GLN A 173 6.90 -8.35 -0.49
CA GLN A 173 7.00 -9.75 -0.87
C GLN A 173 5.67 -10.27 -1.40
N VAL A 174 5.72 -11.13 -2.41
CA VAL A 174 4.56 -11.94 -2.79
C VAL A 174 4.43 -13.04 -1.73
N PHE A 175 3.31 -13.03 -1.00
CA PHE A 175 2.97 -14.10 -0.07
C PHE A 175 2.54 -15.33 -0.88
N LEU A 176 3.33 -16.40 -0.79
CA LEU A 176 3.00 -17.70 -1.37
C LEU A 176 3.01 -18.71 -0.22
N PRO A 177 1.84 -19.18 0.26
CA PRO A 177 1.81 -20.31 1.17
C PRO A 177 2.37 -21.55 0.43
N LYS A 178 2.82 -22.56 1.19
CA LYS A 178 3.68 -23.66 0.71
C LYS A 178 3.03 -24.65 -0.30
N GLU A 179 1.89 -24.30 -0.90
CA GLU A 179 1.13 -25.13 -1.84
C GLU A 179 1.47 -24.83 -3.31
N GLU A 180 0.79 -25.51 -4.24
CA GLU A 180 1.07 -25.45 -5.68
C GLU A 180 1.08 -24.02 -6.22
N GLU A 181 2.26 -23.58 -6.66
CA GLU A 181 2.60 -22.19 -7.03
C GLU A 181 1.58 -21.53 -7.99
N LYS A 182 0.97 -22.30 -8.90
CA LYS A 182 0.00 -21.78 -9.87
C LYS A 182 -1.34 -21.43 -9.21
N HIS A 183 -1.86 -22.30 -8.34
CA HIS A 183 -3.13 -22.05 -7.64
C HIS A 183 -3.00 -20.82 -6.73
N GLU A 184 -1.83 -20.67 -6.10
CA GLU A 184 -1.53 -19.53 -5.24
C GLU A 184 -1.41 -18.20 -6.00
N GLN A 185 -0.93 -18.21 -7.25
CA GLN A 185 -0.94 -17.02 -8.11
C GLN A 185 -2.36 -16.56 -8.44
N GLU A 186 -3.27 -17.49 -8.75
CA GLU A 186 -4.67 -17.17 -9.06
C GLU A 186 -5.40 -16.62 -7.82
N LYS A 187 -5.18 -17.22 -6.65
CA LYS A 187 -5.70 -16.69 -5.38
C LYS A 187 -5.17 -15.30 -5.07
N LEU A 188 -3.87 -15.09 -5.25
CA LEU A 188 -3.27 -13.79 -4.99
C LEU A 188 -3.74 -12.73 -5.98
N LYS A 189 -3.95 -13.11 -7.24
CA LYS A 189 -4.59 -12.22 -8.22
C LYS A 189 -5.98 -11.80 -7.72
N ALA A 190 -6.83 -12.75 -7.33
CA ALA A 190 -8.16 -12.44 -6.79
C ALA A 190 -8.08 -11.57 -5.52
N ALA A 191 -7.11 -11.83 -4.64
CA ALA A 191 -6.86 -11.01 -3.46
C ALA A 191 -6.54 -9.54 -3.82
N LEU A 192 -5.67 -9.33 -4.80
CA LEU A 192 -5.32 -7.99 -5.29
C LEU A 192 -6.49 -7.31 -6.00
N GLU A 193 -7.31 -8.07 -6.74
CA GLU A 193 -8.53 -7.56 -7.35
C GLU A 193 -9.53 -7.09 -6.29
N ASN A 194 -9.79 -7.89 -5.26
CA ASN A 194 -10.68 -7.53 -4.16
C ASN A 194 -10.20 -6.30 -3.38
N LEU A 195 -8.88 -6.19 -3.13
CA LEU A 195 -8.31 -4.99 -2.52
C LEU A 195 -8.44 -3.78 -3.44
N GLY A 196 -8.31 -3.98 -4.76
CA GLY A 196 -8.46 -2.96 -5.78
C GLY A 196 -9.85 -2.35 -5.82
N GLU A 197 -10.89 -3.12 -5.53
CA GLU A 197 -12.27 -2.59 -5.39
C GLU A 197 -12.39 -1.61 -4.20
N ALA A 198 -11.62 -1.79 -3.13
CA ALA A 198 -11.66 -0.92 -1.95
C ALA A 198 -10.79 0.34 -2.05
N ILE A 199 -9.61 0.26 -2.69
CA ILE A 199 -8.62 1.37 -2.74
C ILE A 199 -8.39 1.95 -4.14
N GLY A 200 -8.93 1.32 -5.18
CA GLY A 200 -8.58 1.58 -6.57
C GLY A 200 -7.38 0.73 -7.01
N HIS A 201 -7.54 0.01 -8.11
CA HIS A 201 -6.51 -0.90 -8.66
C HIS A 201 -5.19 -0.19 -8.97
N GLU A 202 -5.25 1.06 -9.43
CA GLU A 202 -4.08 1.90 -9.73
C GLU A 202 -3.34 2.41 -8.49
N ASN A 203 -3.87 2.16 -7.30
CA ASN A 203 -3.30 2.56 -6.01
C ASN A 203 -2.65 1.38 -5.27
N ILE A 204 -2.50 0.23 -5.93
CA ILE A 204 -1.80 -0.94 -5.39
C ILE A 204 -0.41 -1.02 -6.00
N PHE A 205 0.61 -1.08 -5.14
CA PHE A 205 2.01 -1.13 -5.55
C PHE A 205 2.75 -2.29 -4.91
N ARG A 206 3.72 -2.83 -5.65
CA ARG A 206 4.75 -3.71 -5.10
C ARG A 206 6.08 -2.98 -5.05
N CYS A 207 6.70 -2.90 -3.87
CA CYS A 207 8.02 -2.30 -3.67
C CYS A 207 9.04 -3.35 -3.24
N PHE A 208 10.04 -3.62 -4.06
CA PHE A 208 10.99 -4.69 -3.79
C PHE A 208 12.42 -4.23 -4.01
N THR A 209 13.32 -4.82 -3.22
CA THR A 209 14.76 -4.65 -3.41
C THR A 209 15.22 -5.55 -4.56
N THR A 210 15.75 -4.95 -5.62
CA THR A 210 16.33 -5.69 -6.75
C THR A 210 17.62 -6.41 -6.35
N ARG A 211 18.12 -7.31 -7.21
CA ARG A 211 19.42 -7.99 -7.04
C ARG A 211 20.61 -7.05 -6.81
N PHE A 212 20.49 -5.79 -7.25
CA PHE A 212 21.52 -4.76 -7.11
C PHE A 212 21.33 -3.88 -5.87
N LYS A 213 20.48 -4.30 -4.91
CA LYS A 213 20.12 -3.54 -3.71
C LYS A 213 19.49 -2.18 -4.00
N VAL A 214 18.87 -2.04 -5.17
CA VAL A 214 18.09 -0.86 -5.55
C VAL A 214 16.64 -1.14 -5.21
N GLU A 215 16.03 -0.27 -4.41
CA GLU A 215 14.59 -0.31 -4.13
C GLU A 215 13.81 0.17 -5.35
N LYS A 216 12.82 -0.62 -5.75
CA LYS A 216 11.95 -0.29 -6.87
C LYS A 216 10.50 -0.55 -6.50
N CYS A 217 9.63 0.40 -6.83
CA CYS A 217 8.19 0.20 -6.78
C CYS A 217 7.62 0.08 -8.19
N ILE A 218 6.58 -0.73 -8.34
CA ILE A 218 5.79 -0.87 -9.55
C ILE A 218 4.31 -0.82 -9.21
N SER A 219 3.50 -0.24 -10.09
CA SER A 219 2.05 -0.44 -10.05
C SER A 219 1.71 -1.91 -10.27
N CYS A 220 0.72 -2.41 -9.52
CA CYS A 220 0.14 -3.72 -9.76
C CYS A 220 -0.99 -3.70 -10.80
N ALA A 221 -1.45 -2.52 -11.24
CA ALA A 221 -2.40 -2.41 -12.33
C ALA A 221 -1.70 -2.53 -13.69
N ASP A 222 -2.11 -3.52 -14.49
CA ASP A 222 -1.78 -3.70 -15.90
C ASP A 222 -3.07 -3.60 -16.74
N GLY A 223 -3.54 -2.37 -16.93
CA GLY A 223 -4.80 -2.09 -17.62
C GLY A 223 -6.00 -2.58 -16.80
N LYS A 224 -6.57 -3.73 -17.19
CA LYS A 224 -7.70 -4.39 -16.49
C LYS A 224 -7.27 -5.66 -15.74
N ASP A 225 -5.97 -5.95 -15.73
CA ASP A 225 -5.40 -7.14 -15.12
C ASP A 225 -4.37 -6.74 -14.05
N VAL A 226 -3.93 -7.72 -13.27
CA VAL A 226 -2.87 -7.59 -12.28
C VAL A 226 -1.52 -7.89 -12.93
N ASP A 227 -0.55 -6.99 -12.75
CA ASP A 227 0.82 -7.19 -13.24
C ASP A 227 1.41 -8.49 -12.68
N LYS A 228 1.99 -9.31 -13.55
CA LYS A 228 2.56 -10.63 -13.17
C LYS A 228 3.61 -10.53 -12.08
N ARG A 229 4.33 -9.41 -12.00
CA ARG A 229 5.33 -9.14 -10.98
C ARG A 229 4.70 -8.85 -9.62
N CYS A 230 3.38 -8.66 -9.51
CA CYS A 230 2.68 -8.54 -8.24
C CYS A 230 2.16 -9.89 -7.71
N VAL A 231 2.15 -10.94 -8.54
CA VAL A 231 1.71 -12.29 -8.14
C VAL A 231 2.84 -13.32 -8.14
N SER A 232 4.04 -12.95 -8.63
CA SER A 232 5.19 -13.85 -8.74
C SER A 232 6.48 -13.20 -8.22
N ASN A 233 7.28 -13.96 -7.46
CA ASN A 233 8.66 -13.59 -7.11
C ASN A 233 9.67 -13.92 -8.23
N LYS A 234 9.24 -14.67 -9.25
CA LYS A 234 10.04 -14.96 -10.44
C LYS A 234 9.84 -13.81 -11.43
N ALA A 235 10.91 -13.05 -11.66
CA ALA A 235 11.00 -12.04 -12.72
C ALA A 235 11.46 -12.68 -14.03
#